data_AF-A0A6M0G6U9-F1
#
_entry.id   AF-A0A6M0G6U9-F1
#
_cell.length_a   1.000
_cell.length_b   1.000
_cell.length_c   1.000
_cell.angle_alpha   90.00
_cell.angle_beta   90.00
_cell.angle_gamma   90.00
#
_symmetry.space_group_name_H-M   'P 1'
#
loop_
_entity.id
_entity.type
_entity.pdbx_description
1 polymer ?
#
loop_
_entity_poly.entity_id
_entity_poly.type
_entity_poly.pdbx_seq_one_letter_code
_entity_poly.pdbx_strand_id
1 'polypeptide(L)'
;MLLTHPAELKNSGHQYLPLANSSVTNPSPNQELLPLTAKVNSRDCLEIGGTDVTKLVEEFGSPLYILDEVTLRTACRQYREALTRYYPGESLVLYASKAWSCLAVCAIAA
;
A
#
# COMPACT_ATOMS: atom_id res chain seq x y z
N MET A 1 7.19 22.15 34.50
CA MET A 1 6.66 20.79 34.25
C MET A 1 5.54 20.94 33.25
N LEU A 2 5.75 20.55 31.99
CA LEU A 2 4.66 20.56 31.00
C LEU A 2 3.85 19.29 31.20
N LEU A 3 2.64 19.43 31.73
CA LEU A 3 1.63 18.39 31.78
C LEU A 3 1.14 18.17 30.35
N THR A 4 1.64 17.13 29.69
CA THR A 4 0.97 16.57 28.52
C THR A 4 -0.01 15.53 29.04
N HIS A 5 -1.30 15.86 28.99
CA HIS A 5 -2.31 14.81 29.11
C HIS A 5 -2.09 13.85 27.93
N PRO A 6 -2.05 12.52 28.15
CA PRO A 6 -2.07 11.60 27.04
C PRO A 6 -3.35 11.89 26.27
N ALA A 7 -3.24 12.28 25.00
CA ALA A 7 -4.40 12.26 24.14
C ALA A 7 -4.87 10.81 24.11
N GLU A 8 -6.09 10.54 24.61
CA GLU A 8 -6.76 9.27 24.41
C GLU A 8 -7.00 9.11 22.91
N LEU A 9 -5.99 8.61 22.19
CA LEU A 9 -6.13 8.22 20.81
C LEU A 9 -7.04 6.99 20.80
N LYS A 10 -8.29 7.19 20.39
CA LYS A 10 -9.16 6.08 20.01
C LYS A 10 -8.39 5.25 18.99
N ASN A 11 -8.23 3.96 19.29
CA ASN A 11 -7.50 3.02 18.45
C ASN A 11 -8.34 2.65 17.22
N SER A 12 -8.57 3.64 16.35
CA SER A 12 -9.40 3.58 15.16
C SER A 12 -8.51 3.46 13.93
N GLY A 13 -8.88 2.58 13.01
CA GLY A 13 -8.19 2.44 11.73
C GLY A 13 -8.20 3.75 10.91
N HIS A 14 -9.16 4.65 11.17
CA HIS A 14 -9.26 5.93 10.48
C HIS A 14 -8.10 6.88 10.79
N GLN A 15 -7.33 6.63 11.86
CA GLN A 15 -6.13 7.42 12.16
C GLN A 15 -5.02 7.25 11.12
N TYR A 16 -5.05 6.16 10.35
CA TYR A 16 -4.01 5.84 9.35
C TYR A 16 -4.36 6.30 7.94
N LEU A 17 -5.64 6.46 7.61
CA LEU A 17 -6.08 6.87 6.28
C LEU A 17 -6.37 8.38 6.24
N PRO A 18 -5.99 9.08 5.17
CA PRO A 18 -6.43 10.45 4.98
C PRO A 18 -7.96 10.51 4.92
N LEU A 19 -8.56 11.56 5.51
CA LEU A 19 -9.98 11.83 5.37
C LEU A 19 -10.32 11.95 3.89
N ALA A 20 -11.18 11.04 3.40
CA ALA A 20 -11.47 10.83 1.99
C ALA A 20 -11.79 12.14 1.26
N ASN A 21 -10.85 12.61 0.43
CA ASN A 21 -11.00 13.76 -0.46
C ASN A 21 -10.40 13.42 -1.83
N SER A 22 -10.86 12.34 -2.46
CA SER A 22 -10.45 12.06 -3.84
C SER A 22 -11.44 11.12 -4.50
N SER A 23 -12.27 11.68 -5.38
CA SER A 23 -13.06 10.97 -6.39
C SER A 23 -12.16 10.45 -7.53
N VAL A 24 -11.01 9.85 -7.19
CA VAL A 24 -10.01 9.43 -8.19
C VAL A 24 -10.33 8.00 -8.61
N THR A 25 -10.86 7.85 -9.81
CA THR A 25 -10.97 6.56 -10.47
C THR A 25 -9.57 6.13 -10.91
N ASN A 26 -9.04 5.05 -10.34
CA ASN A 26 -7.73 4.47 -10.64
C ASN A 26 -6.53 5.23 -10.04
N PRO A 27 -6.39 5.25 -8.70
CA PRO A 27 -5.29 5.94 -8.03
C PRO A 27 -3.92 5.40 -8.46
N SER A 28 -2.94 6.30 -8.57
CA SER A 28 -1.55 5.87 -8.75
C SER A 28 -0.97 5.44 -7.40
N PRO A 29 -0.33 4.27 -7.30
CA PRO A 29 0.45 3.90 -6.11
C PRO A 29 1.47 4.95 -5.68
N ASN A 30 1.97 5.77 -6.60
CA ASN A 30 2.96 6.82 -6.31
C ASN A 30 2.32 8.10 -5.75
N GLN A 31 0.99 8.19 -5.65
CA GLN A 31 0.24 9.33 -5.11
C GLN A 31 -0.45 9.02 -3.79
N GLU A 32 -0.37 7.77 -3.33
CA GLU A 32 -0.98 7.30 -2.09
C GLU A 32 0.11 7.00 -1.06
N LEU A 33 -0.15 7.35 0.21
CA LEU A 33 0.79 7.04 1.30
C LEU A 33 0.69 5.56 1.74
N LEU A 34 -0.52 5.01 1.72
CA LEU A 34 -0.81 3.63 2.08
C LEU A 34 -1.08 2.79 0.83
N PRO A 35 -1.02 1.46 0.93
CA PRO A 35 -1.40 0.57 -0.17
C PRO A 35 -2.79 0.88 -0.71
N LEU A 36 -3.01 0.65 -2.01
CA LEU A 36 -4.28 0.91 -2.70
C LEU A 36 -5.47 0.16 -2.11
N THR A 37 -5.23 -0.99 -1.48
CA THR A 37 -6.27 -1.80 -0.83
C THR A 37 -6.51 -1.44 0.63
N ALA A 38 -5.75 -0.47 1.17
CA ALA A 38 -5.87 -0.04 2.55
C ALA A 38 -7.23 0.64 2.77
N LYS A 39 -8.01 0.13 3.73
CA LYS A 39 -9.28 0.71 4.14
C LYS A 39 -9.55 0.43 5.62
N VAL A 40 -10.52 1.12 6.19
CA VAL A 40 -11.06 0.77 7.50
C VAL A 40 -12.21 -0.20 7.32
N ASN A 41 -12.18 -1.32 8.03
CA ASN A 41 -13.25 -2.31 8.00
C ASN A 41 -14.42 -1.93 8.93
N SER A 42 -15.48 -2.74 8.93
CA SER A 42 -16.67 -2.48 9.75
C SER A 42 -16.45 -2.55 11.27
N ARG A 43 -15.27 -3.02 11.72
CA ARG A 43 -14.86 -3.08 13.13
C ARG A 43 -13.95 -1.92 13.52
N ASP A 44 -13.82 -0.90 12.66
CA ASP A 44 -12.94 0.24 12.86
C ASP A 44 -11.45 -0.15 12.94
N CYS A 45 -11.04 -1.22 12.25
CA CYS A 45 -9.65 -1.66 12.16
C CYS A 45 -9.10 -1.46 10.74
N LEU A 46 -7.79 -1.22 10.64
CA LEU A 46 -7.09 -1.14 9.35
C LEU A 46 -7.08 -2.52 8.68
N GLU A 47 -7.48 -2.55 7.42
CA GLU A 47 -7.48 -3.72 6.54
C GLU A 47 -6.57 -3.43 5.35
N ILE A 48 -5.72 -4.40 4.98
CA ILE A 48 -4.90 -4.37 3.76
C ILE A 48 -5.16 -5.66 2.99
N GLY A 49 -5.43 -5.56 1.68
CA GLY A 49 -5.63 -6.71 0.82
C GLY A 49 -6.85 -7.59 1.19
N GLY A 50 -7.82 -7.06 1.93
CA GLY A 50 -8.95 -7.86 2.43
C GLY A 50 -8.79 -8.38 3.86
N THR A 51 -7.62 -8.19 4.48
CA THR A 51 -7.29 -8.79 5.79
C THR A 51 -7.03 -7.73 6.85
N ASP A 52 -7.65 -7.90 8.02
CA ASP A 52 -7.43 -7.07 9.19
C ASP A 52 -5.98 -7.18 9.68
N VAL A 53 -5.31 -6.04 9.82
CA VAL A 53 -3.90 -5.97 10.23
C VAL A 53 -3.69 -6.57 11.64
N THR A 54 -4.66 -6.45 12.54
CA THR A 54 -4.56 -7.04 13.89
C THR A 54 -4.48 -8.56 13.82
N LYS A 55 -5.27 -9.19 12.94
CA LYS A 55 -5.22 -10.65 12.71
C LYS A 55 -3.90 -11.09 12.10
N LEU A 56 -3.35 -10.31 11.16
CA LEU A 56 -2.04 -10.59 10.58
C LEU A 56 -0.94 -10.54 11.66
N VAL A 57 -1.01 -9.59 12.59
CA VAL A 57 -0.06 -9.51 13.71
C VAL A 57 -0.26 -10.66 14.71
N GLU A 58 -1.49 -11.07 14.99
CA GLU A 58 -1.77 -12.25 15.82
C GLU A 58 -1.19 -13.54 15.21
N GLU A 59 -1.27 -13.69 13.89
CA GLU A 59 -0.80 -14.86 13.17
C GLU A 59 0.73 -14.87 12.95
N PHE A 60 1.32 -13.75 12.53
CA PHE A 60 2.72 -13.68 12.09
C PHE A 60 3.65 -12.95 13.08
N GLY A 61 3.12 -12.33 14.12
CA GLY A 61 3.87 -11.53 15.10
C GLY A 61 4.26 -10.14 14.59
N SER A 62 4.94 -9.37 15.44
CA SER A 62 5.46 -8.03 15.13
C SER A 62 6.96 -7.91 15.44
N PRO A 63 7.76 -7.13 14.67
CA PRO A 63 7.36 -6.30 13.52
C PRO A 63 7.01 -7.12 12.27
N LEU A 64 6.01 -6.67 11.52
CA LEU A 64 5.49 -7.35 10.33
C LEU A 64 5.54 -6.44 9.10
N TYR A 65 6.11 -6.94 7.99
CA TYR A 65 6.03 -6.28 6.69
C TYR A 65 4.89 -6.88 5.88
N ILE A 66 3.95 -6.03 5.46
CA ILE A 66 2.81 -6.41 4.61
C ILE A 66 3.04 -5.81 3.22
N LEU A 67 3.15 -6.68 2.20
CA LEU A 67 3.20 -6.27 0.80
C LEU A 67 1.83 -6.44 0.18
N ASP A 68 1.24 -5.35 -0.31
CA ASP A 68 -0.02 -5.41 -1.07
C ASP A 68 0.26 -5.69 -2.56
N GLU A 69 -0.14 -6.88 -3.02
CA GLU A 69 0.08 -7.30 -4.40
C GLU A 69 -0.67 -6.43 -5.41
N VAL A 70 -1.87 -5.94 -5.07
CA VAL A 70 -2.66 -5.06 -5.94
C VAL A 70 -1.89 -3.77 -6.21
N THR A 71 -1.32 -3.15 -5.17
CA THR A 71 -0.46 -1.96 -5.30
C THR A 71 0.74 -2.24 -6.21
N LEU A 72 1.48 -3.32 -5.97
CA LEU A 72 2.67 -3.67 -6.74
C LEU A 72 2.35 -3.91 -8.22
N ARG A 73 1.33 -4.74 -8.50
CA ARG A 73 0.90 -5.03 -9.89
C ARG A 73 0.35 -3.80 -10.60
N THR A 74 -0.35 -2.93 -9.87
CA THR A 74 -0.88 -1.67 -10.42
C THR A 74 0.26 -0.75 -10.81
N ALA A 75 1.30 -0.61 -9.97
CA ALA A 75 2.48 0.18 -10.29
C ALA A 75 3.18 -0.34 -11.55
N CYS A 76 3.47 -1.65 -11.62
CA CYS A 76 4.08 -2.28 -12.79
C CYS A 76 3.28 -2.01 -14.08
N ARG A 77 1.96 -2.17 -14.01
CA ARG A 77 1.07 -1.94 -15.15
C ARG A 77 1.07 -0.48 -15.59
N GLN A 78 0.95 0.46 -14.64
CA GLN A 78 0.94 1.90 -14.92
C GLN A 78 2.26 2.36 -15.54
N TYR A 79 3.42 1.87 -15.07
CA TYR A 79 4.71 2.19 -15.71
C TYR A 79 4.76 1.71 -17.16
N ARG A 80 4.33 0.48 -17.43
CA ARG A 80 4.31 -0.10 -18.78
C ARG A 80 3.37 0.66 -19.71
N GLU A 81 2.15 0.93 -19.25
CA GLU A 81 1.14 1.67 -20.01
C GLU A 81 1.58 3.12 -20.28
N ALA A 82 2.18 3.78 -19.28
CA ALA A 82 2.68 5.14 -19.43
C ALA A 82 3.82 5.23 -20.45
N LEU A 83 4.82 4.34 -20.37
CA LEU A 83 5.89 4.33 -21.39
C LEU A 83 5.33 3.99 -22.78
N THR A 84 4.44 3.02 -22.89
CA THR A 84 3.80 2.70 -24.18
C THR A 84 3.03 3.88 -24.76
N ARG A 85 2.36 4.68 -23.92
CA ARG A 85 1.50 5.78 -24.36
C ARG A 85 2.27 7.07 -24.66
N TYR A 86 3.30 7.37 -23.88
CA TYR A 86 3.95 8.68 -23.89
C TYR A 86 5.39 8.66 -24.40
N TYR A 87 6.04 7.50 -24.48
CA TYR A 87 7.40 7.38 -25.02
C TYR A 87 7.35 6.85 -26.46
N PRO A 88 7.92 7.56 -27.45
CA PRO A 88 7.78 7.21 -28.86
C PRO A 88 8.66 6.03 -29.31
N GLY A 89 9.66 5.64 -28.51
CA GLY A 89 10.57 4.54 -28.82
C GLY A 89 10.13 3.22 -28.18
N GLU A 90 10.85 2.14 -28.52
CA GLU A 90 10.72 0.88 -27.79
C GLU A 90 11.17 1.07 -26.34
N SER A 91 10.45 0.44 -25.41
CA SER A 91 10.74 0.54 -23.99
C SER A 91 10.53 -0.79 -23.28
N LEU A 92 11.37 -1.04 -22.27
CA LEU A 92 11.27 -2.19 -21.39
C LEU A 92 11.27 -1.69 -19.95
N VAL A 93 10.19 -1.99 -19.22
CA VAL A 93 10.09 -1.67 -17.79
C VAL A 93 10.77 -2.79 -17.01
N LEU A 94 11.75 -2.42 -16.18
CA LEU A 94 12.52 -3.36 -15.37
C LEU A 94 12.28 -3.10 -13.89
N TYR A 95 12.03 -4.16 -13.12
CA TYR A 95 12.01 -4.08 -11.66
C TYR A 95 13.44 -4.07 -11.11
N ALA A 96 13.77 -3.04 -10.33
CA ALA A 96 15.09 -2.92 -9.72
C ALA A 96 15.15 -3.72 -8.42
N SER A 97 15.66 -4.95 -8.44
CA SER A 97 15.68 -5.88 -7.30
C SER A 97 16.38 -5.36 -6.03
N LYS A 98 17.18 -4.28 -6.13
CA LYS A 98 17.70 -3.56 -4.97
C LYS A 98 16.61 -3.00 -4.04
N ALA A 99 15.38 -2.83 -4.54
CA ALA A 99 14.24 -2.38 -3.73
C ALA A 99 13.73 -3.50 -2.81
N TRP A 100 13.52 -4.71 -3.33
CA TRP A 100 13.15 -5.89 -2.56
C TRP A 100 13.38 -7.18 -3.38
N SER A 101 14.41 -7.96 -3.03
CA SER A 101 14.76 -9.18 -3.76
C SER A 101 14.32 -10.45 -3.01
N CYS A 102 13.02 -10.74 -2.99
CA CYS A 102 12.50 -12.04 -2.53
C CYS A 102 11.80 -12.79 -3.68
N LEU A 103 11.71 -14.12 -3.57
CA LEU A 103 11.13 -14.96 -4.62
C LEU A 103 9.71 -14.53 -5.01
N ALA A 104 8.89 -14.17 -4.02
CA ALA A 104 7.51 -13.73 -4.27
C ALA A 104 7.46 -12.43 -5.08
N VAL A 105 8.26 -11.41 -4.73
CA VAL A 105 8.31 -10.14 -5.47
C VAL A 105 8.88 -10.34 -6.87
N CYS A 106 9.94 -11.13 -7.01
CA CYS A 106 10.50 -11.46 -8.33
C CYS A 106 9.46 -12.18 -9.22
N ALA A 107 8.65 -13.08 -8.65
CA ALA A 107 7.59 -13.76 -9.39
C ALA A 107 6.43 -12.83 -9.78
N ILE A 108 6.13 -11.81 -8.97
CA ILE A 108 5.11 -10.80 -9.32
C ILE A 108 5.60 -9.87 -10.43
N ALA A 109 6.91 -9.54 -10.42
CA ALA A 109 7.53 -8.60 -11.34
C ALA A 109 7.96 -9.22 -12.68
N ALA A 110 8.05 -10.55 -12.77
CA ALA A 110 8.34 -11.31 -13.99
C ALA A 110 7.19 -11.22 -15.00
#